data_AF-A0A8J7Y667-F1
#
_entry.id   AF-A0A8J7Y667-F1
#
_cell.length_a   1.000
_cell.length_b   1.000
_cell.length_c   1.000
_cell.angle_alpha   90.00
_cell.angle_beta   90.00
_cell.angle_gamma   90.00
#
_symmetry.space_group_name_H-M   'P 1'
#
loop_
_entity.id
_entity.type
_entity.pdbx_description
1 polymer ?
#
loop_
_entity_poly.entity_id
_entity_poly.type
_entity_poly.pdbx_seq_one_letter_code
_entity_poly.pdbx_strand_id
1 'polypeptide(L)'
;MIELRRIGCRLVVCVLTFVILTSSFQSYFLTHTEASPTNAAQSTTVYIYSNVCGFQVWFDGKHIFTTPSDKDWCWFYCVTPGRHTITLKKSGCADATRVVDVVAGVTNEFTIDMKCGGNGNKDLELDIWVDKGCGSTYEDGERLTVYFRSNEDCYAHVYEIMPDGKTQTLVQGKINGDQTYSRSGTLEGPGKRVFVISAEDEESRCTAYVESKAPETGQIKVYVKDDSGNYVSGASVYLDGSYEGKTSSSG
;
A
#
# COMPACT_ATOMS: atom_id res chain seq x y z
N MET A 1 37.74 18.02 18.29
CA MET A 1 36.49 18.81 18.29
C MET A 1 36.56 19.74 17.09
N ILE A 2 35.43 19.93 16.39
CA ILE A 2 35.23 20.66 15.11
C ILE A 2 35.54 19.76 13.88
N GLU A 3 34.57 18.98 13.39
CA GLU A 3 33.42 19.27 12.50
C GLU A 3 33.76 18.96 11.03
N LEU A 4 33.25 17.83 10.54
CA LEU A 4 33.28 17.44 9.13
C LEU A 4 31.98 17.90 8.47
N ARG A 5 32.06 18.91 7.59
CA ARG A 5 31.05 19.20 6.57
C ARG A 5 31.66 19.03 5.17
N ARG A 6 30.88 18.36 4.32
CA ARG A 6 31.18 17.99 2.92
C ARG A 6 31.54 19.21 2.05
N ILE A 7 32.34 18.98 1.00
CA ILE A 7 31.89 18.89 -0.41
C ILE A 7 33.11 18.59 -1.30
N GLY A 8 32.96 17.58 -2.17
CA GLY A 8 33.73 17.48 -3.40
C GLY A 8 35.14 16.89 -3.27
N CYS A 9 35.23 15.57 -3.24
CA CYS A 9 36.46 14.83 -3.51
C CYS A 9 36.94 15.16 -4.94
N ARG A 10 37.89 16.09 -5.06
CA ARG A 10 38.77 16.19 -6.23
C ARG A 10 40.08 15.51 -5.88
N LEU A 11 40.18 14.21 -6.18
CA LEU A 11 41.47 13.54 -6.28
C LEU A 11 42.05 13.87 -7.66
N VAL A 12 42.86 14.92 -7.74
CA VAL A 12 43.70 15.18 -8.91
C VAL A 12 44.91 14.26 -8.80
N VAL A 13 44.91 13.13 -9.52
CA VAL A 13 46.12 12.34 -9.71
C VAL A 13 46.95 13.02 -10.80
N CYS A 14 47.98 13.73 -10.35
CA CYS A 14 49.00 14.34 -11.18
C CYS A 14 49.96 13.23 -11.64
N VAL A 15 49.96 12.87 -12.93
CA VAL A 15 50.94 11.92 -13.46
C VAL A 15 52.10 12.69 -14.09
N LEU A 16 53.27 12.40 -13.52
CA LEU A 16 54.57 12.98 -13.75
C LEU A 16 55.07 12.75 -15.19
N THR A 17 55.64 13.78 -15.79
CA THR A 17 56.30 13.79 -17.10
C THR A 17 57.59 12.95 -17.09
N PHE A 18 57.81 12.12 -18.11
CA PHE A 18 59.14 11.63 -18.48
C PHE A 18 59.35 11.81 -19.99
N VAL A 19 60.41 12.55 -20.34
CA VAL A 19 60.88 12.81 -21.70
C VAL A 19 62.00 11.82 -22.01
N ILE A 20 61.90 11.02 -23.09
CA ILE A 20 63.06 10.46 -23.78
C ILE A 20 62.80 10.45 -25.30
N LEU A 21 63.76 11.03 -26.04
CA LEU A 21 63.87 11.06 -27.49
C LEU A 21 64.16 9.67 -28.07
N THR A 22 63.61 9.35 -29.25
CA THR A 22 64.33 8.88 -30.45
C THR A 22 63.36 8.52 -31.59
N SER A 23 63.89 8.59 -32.80
CA SER A 23 63.26 8.57 -34.12
C SER A 23 62.50 7.30 -34.52
N SER A 24 61.23 7.46 -34.89
CA SER A 24 60.60 6.89 -36.10
C SER A 24 59.14 7.34 -36.13
N PHE A 25 58.75 8.07 -37.19
CA PHE A 25 57.39 8.59 -37.36
C PHE A 25 56.49 7.45 -37.88
N GLN A 26 55.98 6.62 -36.99
CA GLN A 26 54.81 5.78 -37.28
C GLN A 26 53.58 6.56 -36.79
N SER A 27 52.78 7.08 -37.72
CA SER A 27 51.53 7.78 -37.38
C SER A 27 50.52 6.77 -36.85
N TYR A 28 50.51 6.57 -35.53
CA TYR A 28 49.41 5.95 -34.82
C TYR A 28 48.30 6.99 -34.70
N PHE A 29 47.24 6.84 -35.51
CA PHE A 29 45.97 7.46 -35.18
C PHE A 29 45.48 6.81 -33.88
N LEU A 30 45.70 7.47 -32.74
CA LEU A 30 44.89 7.22 -31.56
C LEU A 30 43.51 7.74 -31.90
N THR A 31 42.61 6.85 -32.32
CA THR A 31 41.19 7.12 -32.20
C THR A 31 40.92 7.22 -30.70
N HIS A 32 40.93 8.45 -30.17
CA HIS A 32 40.27 8.69 -28.91
C HIS A 32 38.79 8.54 -29.22
N THR A 33 38.27 7.33 -29.04
CA THR A 33 36.85 7.15 -28.79
C THR A 33 36.62 7.90 -27.49
N GLU A 34 36.21 9.17 -27.59
CA GLU A 34 35.52 9.80 -26.48
C GLU A 34 34.34 8.88 -26.21
N ALA A 35 34.44 8.07 -25.16
CA ALA A 35 33.28 7.45 -24.58
C ALA A 35 32.32 8.61 -24.30
N SER A 36 31.26 8.69 -25.12
CA SER A 36 30.06 9.46 -24.82
C SER A 36 29.81 9.34 -23.33
N PRO A 37 29.62 10.44 -22.57
CA PRO A 37 29.63 10.40 -21.11
C PRO A 37 28.73 9.25 -20.67
N THR A 38 29.33 8.14 -20.25
CA THR A 38 28.60 6.96 -19.82
C THR A 38 27.97 7.39 -18.52
N ASN A 39 26.69 7.74 -18.65
CA ASN A 39 25.75 8.18 -17.64
C ASN A 39 26.24 7.80 -16.24
N ALA A 40 26.86 8.76 -15.55
CA ALA A 40 27.45 8.54 -14.24
C ALA A 40 26.35 8.04 -13.29
N ALA A 41 26.34 6.74 -12.98
CA ALA A 41 25.52 6.05 -11.98
C ALA A 41 24.37 6.89 -11.41
N GLN A 42 23.42 7.30 -12.28
CA GLN A 42 22.34 8.17 -11.87
C GLN A 42 21.32 7.30 -11.16
N SER A 43 21.47 7.23 -9.85
CA SER A 43 20.68 6.39 -8.98
C SER A 43 19.25 6.96 -8.94
N THR A 44 18.26 6.21 -9.42
CA THR A 44 16.87 6.67 -9.52
C THR A 44 15.93 5.92 -8.58
N THR A 45 14.68 6.39 -8.49
CA THR A 45 13.59 5.74 -7.77
C THR A 45 12.77 4.87 -8.71
N VAL A 46 12.47 3.65 -8.28
CA VAL A 46 11.56 2.74 -8.97
C VAL A 46 10.40 2.43 -8.04
N TYR A 47 9.16 2.63 -8.52
CA TYR A 47 7.92 2.18 -7.89
C TYR A 47 7.40 0.94 -8.61
N ILE A 48 6.92 -0.02 -7.82
CA ILE A 48 6.31 -1.25 -8.32
C ILE A 48 4.92 -1.36 -7.69
N TYR A 49 3.93 -1.57 -8.54
CA TYR A 49 2.54 -1.85 -8.17
C TYR A 49 2.16 -3.25 -8.62
N SER A 50 1.29 -3.90 -7.86
CA SER A 50 0.73 -5.21 -8.15
C SER A 50 -0.78 -5.20 -7.90
N ASN A 51 -1.49 -6.16 -8.46
CA ASN A 51 -2.89 -6.43 -8.13
C ASN A 51 -3.05 -7.27 -6.83
N VAL A 52 -1.94 -7.63 -6.17
CA VAL A 52 -1.88 -8.48 -4.98
C VAL A 52 -1.09 -7.77 -3.89
N CYS A 53 -1.49 -7.89 -2.62
CA CYS A 53 -0.75 -7.36 -1.46
C CYS A 53 0.23 -8.41 -0.87
N GLY A 54 1.23 -7.96 -0.11
CA GLY A 54 2.09 -8.86 0.66
C GLY A 54 3.05 -9.74 -0.16
N PHE A 55 3.47 -9.28 -1.34
CA PHE A 55 4.36 -10.03 -2.23
C PHE A 55 5.85 -9.80 -1.93
N GLN A 56 6.68 -10.78 -2.28
CA GLN A 56 8.12 -10.68 -2.29
C GLN A 56 8.61 -10.09 -3.61
N VAL A 57 9.64 -9.26 -3.53
CA VAL A 57 10.26 -8.61 -4.69
C VAL A 57 11.69 -9.09 -4.85
N TRP A 58 11.96 -9.61 -6.04
CA TRP A 58 13.27 -9.99 -6.50
C TRP A 58 13.69 -9.04 -7.63
N PHE A 59 14.87 -8.45 -7.51
CA PHE A 59 15.45 -7.54 -8.48
C PHE A 59 16.77 -8.12 -8.99
N ASP A 60 16.88 -8.33 -10.29
CA ASP A 60 17.98 -9.03 -10.96
C ASP A 60 18.35 -10.37 -10.32
N GLY A 61 17.32 -11.13 -9.94
CA GLY A 61 17.48 -12.45 -9.32
C GLY A 61 17.90 -12.43 -7.84
N LYS A 62 17.96 -11.26 -7.20
CA LYS A 62 18.20 -11.12 -5.76
C LYS A 62 16.94 -10.70 -5.01
N HIS A 63 16.62 -11.36 -3.90
CA HIS A 63 15.55 -10.92 -3.00
C HIS A 63 15.94 -9.59 -2.36
N ILE A 64 15.07 -8.59 -2.49
CA ILE A 64 15.31 -7.25 -1.94
C ILE A 64 14.35 -6.96 -0.79
N PHE A 65 13.08 -7.36 -0.93
CA PHE A 65 12.04 -6.91 -0.03
C PHE A 65 10.82 -7.84 -0.03
N THR A 66 10.04 -7.79 1.05
CA THR A 66 8.71 -8.39 1.13
C THR A 66 7.76 -7.28 1.56
N THR A 67 6.71 -7.02 0.78
CA THR A 67 5.75 -5.97 1.12
C THR A 67 4.94 -6.37 2.34
N PRO A 68 4.52 -5.40 3.18
CA PRO A 68 3.52 -5.66 4.20
C PRO A 68 2.26 -6.30 3.61
N SER A 69 1.55 -7.10 4.41
CA SER A 69 0.35 -7.82 3.97
C SER A 69 -0.77 -6.92 3.46
N ASP A 70 -0.74 -5.63 3.78
CA ASP A 70 -1.72 -4.60 3.40
C ASP A 70 -1.23 -3.66 2.28
N LYS A 71 -0.10 -3.97 1.63
CA LYS A 71 0.50 -3.13 0.59
C LYS A 71 0.65 -3.89 -0.72
N ASP A 72 0.01 -3.35 -1.75
CA ASP A 72 0.07 -3.74 -3.16
C ASP A 72 1.17 -2.99 -3.94
N TRP A 73 2.03 -2.25 -3.24
CA TRP A 73 3.13 -1.50 -3.83
C TRP A 73 4.37 -1.50 -2.97
N CYS A 74 5.51 -1.23 -3.62
CA CYS A 74 6.77 -0.90 -2.96
C CYS A 74 7.60 0.06 -3.82
N TRP A 75 8.68 0.58 -3.25
CA TRP A 75 9.61 1.41 -4.00
C TRP A 75 11.05 1.21 -3.52
N PHE A 76 12.01 1.50 -4.40
CA PHE A 76 13.44 1.43 -4.11
C PHE A 76 14.14 2.72 -4.51
N TYR A 77 15.12 3.13 -3.71
CA TYR A 77 16.07 4.17 -4.11
C TYR A 77 17.33 3.55 -4.68
N CYS A 78 18.09 4.40 -5.37
CA CYS A 78 19.42 4.12 -5.85
C CYS A 78 19.51 3.01 -6.90
N VAL A 79 18.46 2.84 -7.72
CA VAL A 79 18.48 1.88 -8.82
C VAL A 79 19.32 2.43 -9.96
N THR A 80 20.22 1.62 -10.50
CA THR A 80 21.03 2.01 -11.66
C THR A 80 20.14 2.14 -12.91
N PRO A 81 20.40 3.09 -13.81
CA PRO A 81 19.73 3.13 -15.10
C PRO A 81 20.16 1.93 -15.95
N GLY A 82 19.24 1.39 -16.73
CA GLY A 82 19.50 0.25 -17.60
C GLY A 82 18.40 -0.80 -17.56
N ARG A 83 18.66 -1.93 -18.23
CA ARG A 83 17.73 -3.04 -18.29
C ARG A 83 17.83 -3.89 -17.03
N HIS A 84 16.70 -4.08 -16.36
CA HIS A 84 16.58 -4.84 -15.12
C HIS A 84 15.48 -5.89 -15.22
N THR A 85 15.59 -6.94 -14.41
CA THR A 85 14.56 -7.98 -14.28
C THR A 85 13.92 -7.90 -12.91
N ILE A 86 12.60 -7.73 -12.87
CA ILE A 86 11.80 -7.72 -11.64
C ILE A 86 10.97 -9.00 -11.61
N THR A 87 11.05 -9.74 -10.51
CA THR A 87 10.21 -10.92 -10.26
C THR A 87 9.44 -10.73 -8.96
N LEU A 88 8.12 -10.83 -9.03
CA LEU A 88 7.24 -10.87 -7.87
C LEU A 88 6.93 -12.32 -7.52
N LYS A 89 7.05 -12.66 -6.23
CA LYS A 89 6.70 -13.99 -5.72
C LYS A 89 5.75 -13.87 -4.55
N LYS A 90 4.74 -14.72 -4.52
CA LYS A 90 3.77 -14.81 -3.43
C LYS A 90 3.24 -16.22 -3.43
N SER A 91 3.25 -16.87 -2.27
CA SER A 91 2.60 -18.19 -2.15
C SER A 91 1.15 -18.09 -2.62
N GLY A 92 0.70 -19.05 -3.41
CA GLY A 92 -0.61 -19.03 -4.08
C GLY A 92 -0.62 -18.41 -5.48
N CYS A 93 0.47 -17.72 -5.86
CA CYS A 93 0.60 -17.05 -7.14
C CYS A 93 1.74 -17.63 -7.97
N ALA A 94 1.55 -17.70 -9.30
CA ALA A 94 2.65 -17.91 -10.21
C ALA A 94 3.63 -16.74 -10.12
N ASP A 95 4.93 -17.05 -10.15
CA ASP A 95 5.99 -16.04 -10.22
C ASP A 95 5.73 -15.10 -11.43
N ALA A 96 5.62 -13.81 -11.16
CA ALA A 96 5.39 -12.80 -12.19
C ALA A 96 6.69 -12.08 -12.49
N THR A 97 7.27 -12.29 -13.68
CA THR A 97 8.54 -11.69 -14.09
C THR A 97 8.33 -10.67 -15.20
N ARG A 98 8.94 -9.48 -15.04
CA ARG A 98 8.94 -8.42 -16.05
C ARG A 98 10.36 -7.87 -16.22
N VAL A 99 10.78 -7.74 -17.48
CA VAL A 99 11.99 -7.00 -17.85
C VAL A 99 11.60 -5.54 -18.06
N VAL A 100 12.33 -4.62 -17.43
CA VAL A 100 12.07 -3.18 -17.46
C VAL A 100 13.32 -2.40 -17.84
N ASP A 101 13.15 -1.27 -18.51
CA ASP A 101 14.24 -0.32 -18.78
C ASP A 101 14.09 0.87 -17.81
N VAL A 102 15.02 0.98 -16.87
CA VAL A 102 15.04 2.03 -15.85
C VAL A 102 15.77 3.25 -16.41
N VAL A 103 15.10 4.40 -16.43
CA VAL A 103 15.62 5.65 -16.97
C VAL A 103 16.16 6.55 -15.86
N ALA A 104 17.34 7.10 -16.11
CA ALA A 104 18.03 8.03 -15.22
C ALA A 104 17.26 9.35 -15.02
N GLY A 105 17.27 9.91 -13.82
CA GLY A 105 16.76 11.26 -13.54
C GLY A 105 15.23 11.42 -13.59
N VAL A 106 14.48 10.33 -13.76
CA VAL A 106 13.00 10.31 -13.73
C VAL A 106 12.49 9.27 -12.75
N THR A 107 11.29 9.47 -12.19
CA THR A 107 10.58 8.42 -11.45
C THR A 107 10.14 7.34 -12.41
N ASN A 108 10.50 6.09 -12.12
CA ASN A 108 10.09 4.93 -12.92
C ASN A 108 8.97 4.20 -12.18
N GLU A 109 7.85 3.93 -12.87
CA GLU A 109 6.70 3.25 -12.29
C GLU A 109 6.33 2.03 -13.15
N PHE A 110 6.18 0.87 -12.51
CA PHE A 110 5.84 -0.37 -13.19
C PHE A 110 4.72 -1.10 -12.48
N THR A 111 3.68 -1.48 -13.23
CA THR A 111 2.65 -2.40 -12.76
C THR A 111 2.99 -3.82 -13.22
N ILE A 112 2.94 -4.79 -12.30
CA ILE A 112 3.16 -6.21 -12.57
C ILE A 112 2.03 -7.00 -11.94
N ASP A 113 1.14 -7.53 -12.77
CA ASP A 113 0.02 -8.34 -12.30
C ASP A 113 0.46 -9.79 -12.03
N MET A 114 0.09 -10.30 -10.87
CA MET A 114 0.28 -11.69 -10.49
C MET A 114 -0.97 -12.51 -10.81
N LYS A 115 -0.75 -13.76 -11.27
CA LYS A 115 -1.82 -14.75 -11.47
C LYS A 115 -1.83 -15.70 -10.28
N CYS A 116 -2.85 -15.57 -9.44
CA CYS A 116 -3.04 -16.41 -8.26
C CYS A 116 -4.15 -17.44 -8.50
N GLY A 117 -4.02 -18.62 -7.89
CA GLY A 117 -4.96 -19.74 -8.05
C GLY A 117 -4.62 -20.74 -9.17
N GLY A 118 -3.32 -20.99 -9.45
CA GLY A 118 -2.88 -22.00 -10.44
C GLY A 118 -2.41 -23.31 -9.78
N ASN A 119 -3.07 -24.43 -10.10
CA ASN A 119 -2.85 -25.76 -9.55
C ASN A 119 -1.38 -26.24 -9.61
N GLY A 120 -0.78 -26.52 -8.45
CA GLY A 120 0.52 -27.21 -8.37
C GLY A 120 1.08 -27.46 -6.97
N ASN A 121 0.63 -26.73 -5.96
CA ASN A 121 0.84 -27.03 -4.54
C ASN A 121 -0.29 -26.34 -3.76
N LYS A 122 -1.30 -27.09 -3.30
CA LYS A 122 -2.49 -26.50 -2.70
C LYS A 122 -2.33 -26.38 -1.19
N ASP A 123 -1.41 -25.51 -0.78
CA ASP A 123 -1.52 -24.88 0.53
C ASP A 123 -2.83 -24.10 0.55
N LEU A 124 -3.63 -24.24 1.61
CA LEU A 124 -4.90 -23.53 1.74
C LEU A 124 -4.64 -22.02 1.72
N GLU A 125 -5.19 -21.33 0.73
CA GLU A 125 -5.10 -19.88 0.55
C GLU A 125 -6.48 -19.26 0.76
N LEU A 126 -6.47 -18.13 1.47
CA LEU A 126 -7.65 -17.34 1.79
C LEU A 126 -7.43 -15.91 1.29
N ASP A 127 -8.43 -15.35 0.61
CA ASP A 127 -8.45 -13.96 0.20
C ASP A 127 -9.63 -13.25 0.86
N ILE A 128 -9.42 -12.02 1.33
CA ILE A 128 -10.47 -11.12 1.79
C ILE A 128 -10.18 -9.71 1.28
N TRP A 129 -11.19 -9.04 0.74
CA TRP A 129 -11.09 -7.66 0.23
C TRP A 129 -12.40 -6.92 0.40
N VAL A 130 -12.38 -5.61 0.16
CA VAL A 130 -13.57 -4.75 0.22
C VAL A 130 -13.80 -4.09 -1.13
N ASP A 131 -15.03 -3.64 -1.38
CA ASP A 131 -15.48 -3.05 -2.66
C ASP A 131 -14.64 -1.86 -3.17
N LYS A 132 -14.10 -1.02 -2.30
CA LYS A 132 -13.18 0.08 -2.69
C LYS A 132 -11.71 -0.31 -2.72
N GLY A 133 -11.36 -1.52 -2.28
CA GLY A 133 -9.98 -1.99 -2.12
C GLY A 133 -9.44 -1.82 -0.69
N CYS A 134 -8.42 -2.62 -0.35
CA CYS A 134 -7.81 -2.61 0.98
C CYS A 134 -7.17 -1.25 1.31
N GLY A 135 -7.38 -0.77 2.54
CA GLY A 135 -6.90 0.55 2.99
C GLY A 135 -7.80 1.71 2.56
N SER A 136 -8.93 1.45 1.92
CA SER A 136 -9.86 2.49 1.50
C SER A 136 -10.55 3.17 2.67
N THR A 137 -11.00 4.40 2.39
CA THR A 137 -11.82 5.21 3.28
C THR A 137 -13.30 5.13 2.90
N TYR A 138 -14.14 5.12 3.92
CA TYR A 138 -15.59 5.18 3.82
C TYR A 138 -16.13 6.30 4.70
N GLU A 139 -17.29 6.84 4.35
CA GLU A 139 -18.02 7.78 5.21
C GLU A 139 -18.82 7.04 6.28
N ASP A 140 -19.04 7.67 7.44
CA ASP A 140 -19.95 7.14 8.45
C ASP A 140 -21.36 6.94 7.86
N GLY A 141 -21.96 5.77 8.09
CA GLY A 141 -23.21 5.38 7.47
C GLY A 141 -23.10 4.93 6.00
N GLU A 142 -21.89 4.88 5.41
CA GLU A 142 -21.70 4.35 4.07
C GLU A 142 -21.85 2.81 4.06
N ARG A 143 -22.43 2.30 2.97
CA ARG A 143 -22.53 0.86 2.75
C ARG A 143 -21.22 0.31 2.22
N LEU A 144 -20.70 -0.71 2.89
CA LEU A 144 -19.50 -1.45 2.53
C LEU A 144 -19.86 -2.88 2.17
N THR A 145 -19.20 -3.43 1.14
CA THR A 145 -19.24 -4.87 0.84
C THR A 145 -17.86 -5.51 1.05
N VAL A 146 -17.81 -6.52 1.91
CA VAL A 146 -16.67 -7.42 2.11
C VAL A 146 -16.83 -8.61 1.19
N TYR A 147 -15.76 -9.00 0.50
CA TYR A 147 -15.67 -10.19 -0.32
C TYR A 147 -14.60 -11.11 0.24
N PHE A 148 -14.81 -12.42 0.11
CA PHE A 148 -13.83 -13.41 0.52
C PHE A 148 -13.95 -14.70 -0.29
N ARG A 149 -12.85 -15.44 -0.39
CA ARG A 149 -12.80 -16.77 -1.03
C ARG A 149 -11.67 -17.61 -0.44
N SER A 150 -11.72 -18.90 -0.70
CA SER A 150 -10.61 -19.84 -0.53
C SER A 150 -10.25 -20.50 -1.87
N ASN A 151 -9.05 -21.05 -2.00
CA ASN A 151 -8.64 -21.85 -3.16
C ASN A 151 -9.06 -23.35 -3.06
N GLU A 152 -9.57 -23.75 -1.90
CA GLU A 152 -9.98 -25.11 -1.53
C GLU A 152 -11.18 -25.08 -0.59
N ASP A 153 -11.92 -26.19 -0.54
CA ASP A 153 -12.98 -26.37 0.45
C ASP A 153 -12.40 -26.26 1.87
N CYS A 154 -12.93 -25.36 2.70
CA CYS A 154 -12.46 -25.22 4.07
C CYS A 154 -13.59 -24.78 5.02
N TYR A 155 -13.35 -24.93 6.32
CA TYR A 155 -14.17 -24.30 7.35
C TYR A 155 -13.59 -22.92 7.66
N ALA A 156 -14.31 -21.87 7.28
CA ALA A 156 -13.85 -20.49 7.42
C ALA A 156 -14.56 -19.77 8.55
N HIS A 157 -13.80 -18.96 9.29
CA HIS A 157 -14.31 -17.97 10.22
C HIS A 157 -13.95 -16.58 9.69
N VAL A 158 -14.97 -15.80 9.34
CA VAL A 158 -14.86 -14.42 8.86
C VAL A 158 -15.42 -13.49 9.92
N TYR A 159 -14.60 -12.56 10.40
CA TYR A 159 -15.00 -11.63 11.43
C TYR A 159 -14.42 -10.23 11.20
N GLU A 160 -15.10 -9.25 11.76
CA GLU A 160 -14.67 -7.86 11.84
C GLU A 160 -14.09 -7.58 13.24
N ILE A 161 -13.07 -6.74 13.30
CA ILE A 161 -12.60 -6.06 14.51
C ILE A 161 -13.02 -4.59 14.40
N MET A 162 -13.90 -4.17 15.31
CA MET A 162 -14.44 -2.81 15.39
C MET A 162 -13.41 -1.83 15.96
N PRO A 163 -13.63 -0.50 15.83
CA PRO A 163 -12.70 0.50 16.36
C PRO A 163 -12.46 0.42 17.87
N ASP A 164 -13.42 -0.12 18.62
CA ASP A 164 -13.31 -0.36 20.07
C ASP A 164 -12.55 -1.66 20.42
N GLY A 165 -12.06 -2.39 19.42
CA GLY A 165 -11.34 -3.65 19.56
C GLY A 165 -12.25 -4.88 19.74
N LYS A 166 -13.57 -4.72 19.82
CA LYS A 166 -14.48 -5.87 19.88
C LYS A 166 -14.59 -6.53 18.51
N THR A 167 -14.87 -7.83 18.53
CA THR A 167 -15.04 -8.62 17.31
C THR A 167 -16.49 -8.92 17.01
N GLN A 168 -16.84 -8.96 15.72
CA GLN A 168 -18.16 -9.37 15.22
C GLN A 168 -17.99 -10.45 14.15
N THR A 169 -18.55 -11.64 14.37
CA THR A 169 -18.58 -12.69 13.35
C THR A 169 -19.52 -12.30 12.21
N LEU A 170 -19.01 -12.35 10.98
CA LEU A 170 -19.78 -12.13 9.76
C LEU A 170 -20.27 -13.46 9.19
N VAL A 171 -19.38 -14.45 9.14
CA VAL A 171 -19.62 -15.80 8.62
C VAL A 171 -18.81 -16.80 9.43
N GLN A 172 -19.40 -17.96 9.71
CA GLN A 172 -18.70 -19.10 10.26
C GLN A 172 -19.29 -20.38 9.64
N GLY A 173 -18.46 -21.21 9.02
CA GLY A 173 -18.93 -22.44 8.40
C GLY A 173 -18.10 -22.89 7.20
N LYS A 174 -18.55 -23.99 6.59
CA LYS A 174 -17.96 -24.51 5.36
C LYS A 174 -18.15 -23.53 4.19
N ILE A 175 -17.06 -23.24 3.49
CA ILE A 175 -17.04 -22.56 2.19
C ILE A 175 -16.43 -23.48 1.13
N ASN A 176 -16.84 -23.30 -0.12
CA ASN A 176 -16.33 -24.09 -1.24
C ASN A 176 -15.12 -23.38 -1.86
N GLY A 177 -14.14 -24.18 -2.29
CA GLY A 177 -12.97 -23.68 -3.01
C GLY A 177 -13.35 -22.96 -4.30
N ASP A 178 -12.58 -21.93 -4.63
CA ASP A 178 -12.71 -21.08 -5.82
C ASP A 178 -14.05 -20.33 -5.95
N GLN A 179 -14.92 -20.41 -4.93
CA GLN A 179 -16.16 -19.66 -4.87
C GLN A 179 -15.95 -18.34 -4.11
N THR A 180 -16.41 -17.23 -4.70
CA THR A 180 -16.41 -15.92 -4.04
C THR A 180 -17.72 -15.70 -3.28
N TYR A 181 -17.58 -15.33 -2.02
CA TYR A 181 -18.68 -14.97 -1.12
C TYR A 181 -18.62 -13.47 -0.82
N SER A 182 -19.74 -12.90 -0.37
CA SER A 182 -19.76 -11.50 0.05
C SER A 182 -20.73 -11.25 1.21
N ARG A 183 -20.43 -10.21 1.99
CA ARG A 183 -21.29 -9.68 3.04
C ARG A 183 -21.32 -8.17 2.94
N SER A 184 -22.52 -7.61 2.94
CA SER A 184 -22.71 -6.15 2.95
C SER A 184 -23.25 -5.67 4.29
N GLY A 185 -22.83 -4.49 4.70
CA GLY A 185 -23.30 -3.82 5.90
C GLY A 185 -23.11 -2.31 5.80
N THR A 186 -23.69 -1.59 6.75
CA THR A 186 -23.47 -0.15 6.91
C THR A 186 -22.42 0.06 7.99
N LEU A 187 -21.45 0.92 7.75
CA LEU A 187 -20.47 1.29 8.77
C LEU A 187 -21.11 2.20 9.81
N GLU A 188 -20.98 1.84 11.08
CA GLU A 188 -21.49 2.62 12.21
C GLU A 188 -20.33 3.27 12.98
N GLY A 189 -20.31 4.60 12.99
CA GLY A 189 -19.32 5.39 13.68
C GLY A 189 -17.95 5.44 12.96
N PRO A 190 -17.13 6.44 13.34
CA PRO A 190 -15.79 6.58 12.81
C PRO A 190 -14.81 5.58 13.41
N GLY A 191 -13.76 5.28 12.64
CA GLY A 191 -12.60 4.54 13.11
C GLY A 191 -12.11 3.47 12.15
N LYS A 192 -10.97 2.88 12.50
CA LYS A 192 -10.35 1.80 11.73
C LYS A 192 -11.03 0.48 12.04
N ARG A 193 -11.34 -0.28 10.99
CA ARG A 193 -11.93 -1.61 11.06
C ARG A 193 -11.02 -2.59 10.34
N VAL A 194 -10.98 -3.82 10.84
CA VAL A 194 -10.16 -4.90 10.29
C VAL A 194 -11.04 -6.10 10.01
N PHE A 195 -11.09 -6.54 8.76
CA PHE A 195 -11.78 -7.76 8.37
C PHE A 195 -10.77 -8.88 8.26
N VAL A 196 -11.06 -10.01 8.91
CA VAL A 196 -10.18 -11.17 8.95
C VAL A 196 -10.93 -12.37 8.44
N ILE A 197 -10.25 -13.19 7.64
CA ILE A 197 -10.65 -14.56 7.35
C ILE A 197 -9.56 -15.50 7.86
N SER A 198 -9.96 -16.56 8.56
CA SER A 198 -9.10 -17.66 8.98
C SER A 198 -9.77 -18.98 8.70
N ALA A 199 -8.97 -20.00 8.41
CA ALA A 199 -9.43 -21.38 8.40
C ALA A 199 -9.38 -21.94 9.83
N GLU A 200 -10.40 -22.68 10.25
CA GLU A 200 -10.48 -23.17 11.64
C GLU A 200 -9.46 -24.29 11.94
N ASP A 201 -9.15 -25.12 10.94
CA ASP A 201 -8.25 -26.28 11.08
C ASP A 201 -6.82 -26.02 10.55
N GLU A 202 -6.52 -24.80 10.10
CA GLU A 202 -5.26 -24.44 9.44
C GLU A 202 -4.75 -23.09 9.95
N GLU A 203 -3.43 -22.87 10.01
CA GLU A 203 -2.84 -21.58 10.43
C GLU A 203 -2.98 -20.46 9.37
N SER A 204 -3.65 -20.73 8.25
CA SER A 204 -3.88 -19.76 7.18
C SER A 204 -4.84 -18.64 7.60
N ARG A 205 -4.38 -17.40 7.46
CA ARG A 205 -5.12 -16.18 7.81
C ARG A 205 -4.86 -15.05 6.81
N CYS A 206 -5.90 -14.32 6.44
CA CYS A 206 -5.82 -13.14 5.56
C CYS A 206 -6.58 -11.96 6.18
N THR A 207 -6.25 -10.73 5.78
CA THR A 207 -6.79 -9.51 6.43
C THR A 207 -6.97 -8.37 5.43
N ALA A 208 -8.09 -7.66 5.55
CA ALA A 208 -8.38 -6.41 4.85
C ALA A 208 -8.64 -5.28 5.85
N TYR A 209 -8.20 -4.07 5.53
CA TYR A 209 -8.32 -2.89 6.38
C TYR A 209 -9.21 -1.84 5.74
N VAL A 210 -9.99 -1.14 6.55
CA VAL A 210 -10.72 0.06 6.13
C VAL A 210 -10.74 1.11 7.23
N GLU A 211 -10.96 2.36 6.85
CA GLU A 211 -11.16 3.47 7.78
C GLU A 211 -12.49 4.18 7.50
N SER A 212 -13.37 4.19 8.51
CA SER A 212 -14.60 4.99 8.49
C SER A 212 -14.28 6.40 9.00
N LYS A 213 -14.54 7.43 8.20
CA LYS A 213 -14.38 8.83 8.61
C LYS A 213 -15.60 9.31 9.35
N ALA A 214 -15.36 10.11 10.38
CA ALA A 214 -16.44 10.84 11.03
C ALA A 214 -17.06 11.79 10.01
N PRO A 215 -18.39 11.98 10.03
CA PRO A 215 -18.99 12.95 9.14
C PRO A 215 -18.41 14.33 9.47
N GLU A 216 -18.00 15.07 8.44
CA GLU A 216 -17.45 16.43 8.61
C GLU A 216 -18.47 17.39 9.24
N THR A 217 -19.75 17.01 9.26
CA THR A 217 -20.86 17.72 9.89
C THR A 217 -21.69 16.77 10.75
N GLY A 218 -21.99 17.15 12.00
CA GLY A 218 -22.85 16.38 12.91
C GLY A 218 -24.20 17.05 13.16
N GLN A 219 -25.12 16.33 13.82
CA GLN A 219 -26.35 16.91 14.35
C GLN A 219 -26.18 17.28 15.82
N ILE A 220 -26.52 18.52 16.19
CA ILE A 220 -26.60 18.95 17.59
C ILE A 220 -28.08 18.95 17.98
N LYS A 221 -28.43 18.20 19.04
CA LYS A 221 -29.75 18.29 19.68
C LYS A 221 -29.63 19.08 20.97
N VAL A 222 -30.37 20.18 21.05
CA VAL A 222 -30.46 21.04 22.23
C VAL A 222 -31.79 20.73 22.92
N TYR A 223 -31.74 20.51 24.23
CA TYR A 223 -32.94 20.40 25.08
C TYR A 223 -32.88 21.49 26.14
N VAL A 224 -33.89 22.34 26.19
CA VAL A 224 -33.97 23.39 27.20
C VAL A 224 -34.98 22.99 28.27
N LYS A 225 -34.55 23.01 29.53
CA LYS A 225 -35.41 22.72 30.70
C LYS A 225 -35.35 23.86 31.71
N ASP A 226 -36.43 24.07 32.44
CA ASP A 226 -36.48 24.98 33.59
C ASP A 226 -35.80 24.35 34.83
N ASP A 227 -35.77 25.09 35.93
CA ASP A 227 -35.20 24.65 37.21
C ASP A 227 -35.95 23.49 37.87
N SER A 228 -37.19 23.25 37.44
CA SER A 228 -38.05 22.15 37.88
C SER A 228 -37.93 20.91 36.97
N GLY A 229 -37.16 21.01 35.87
CA GLY A 229 -36.92 19.94 34.91
C GLY A 229 -37.96 19.83 33.77
N ASN A 230 -38.88 20.78 33.64
CA ASN A 230 -39.87 20.80 32.55
C ASN A 230 -39.26 21.36 31.27
N TYR A 231 -39.70 20.87 30.11
CA TYR A 231 -39.24 21.38 28.82
C TYR A 231 -39.71 22.82 28.55
N VAL A 232 -38.82 23.65 28.03
CA VAL A 232 -39.10 25.05 27.66
C VAL A 232 -39.36 25.13 26.17
N SER A 233 -40.57 25.56 25.79
CA SER A 233 -40.95 25.77 24.39
C SER A 233 -40.70 27.21 23.93
N GLY A 234 -40.29 27.39 22.67
CA GLY A 234 -40.11 28.70 22.05
C GLY A 234 -38.80 29.41 22.37
N ALA A 235 -37.87 28.77 23.09
CA ALA A 235 -36.55 29.32 23.37
C ALA A 235 -35.76 29.44 22.06
N SER A 236 -35.19 30.61 21.79
CA SER A 236 -34.38 30.82 20.59
C SER A 236 -33.01 30.19 20.75
N VAL A 237 -32.62 29.36 19.79
CA VAL A 237 -31.35 28.63 19.78
C VAL A 237 -30.42 29.30 18.79
N TYR A 238 -29.19 29.52 19.24
CA TYR A 238 -28.11 30.08 18.42
C TYR A 238 -26.89 29.16 18.48
N LEU A 239 -26.22 28.97 17.35
CA LEU A 239 -24.93 28.30 17.26
C LEU A 239 -23.91 29.31 16.75
N ASP A 240 -22.85 29.54 17.53
CA ASP A 240 -21.80 30.52 17.22
C ASP A 240 -22.32 31.93 16.86
N GLY A 241 -23.43 32.34 17.50
CA GLY A 241 -24.08 33.63 17.27
C GLY A 241 -25.04 33.67 16.08
N SER A 242 -25.15 32.59 15.30
CA SER A 242 -26.14 32.44 14.22
C SER A 242 -27.44 31.84 14.74
N TYR A 243 -28.59 32.35 14.31
CA TYR A 243 -29.90 31.85 14.75
C TYR A 243 -30.26 30.54 14.03
N GLU A 244 -30.49 29.48 14.81
CA GLU A 244 -30.78 28.14 14.29
C GLU A 244 -32.26 27.75 14.40
N GLY A 245 -33.02 28.36 15.32
CA GLY A 245 -34.45 28.08 15.45
C GLY A 245 -35.02 28.31 16.85
N LYS A 246 -36.18 27.71 17.11
CA LYS A 246 -36.84 27.71 18.42
C LYS A 246 -37.11 26.28 18.91
N THR A 247 -37.04 26.08 20.22
CA THR A 247 -37.39 24.80 20.85
C THR A 247 -38.87 24.45 20.66
N SER A 248 -39.13 23.15 20.55
CA SER A 248 -40.47 22.59 20.39
C SER A 248 -41.20 22.50 21.74
N SER A 249 -42.42 21.94 21.76
CA SER A 249 -43.10 21.62 23.04
C SER A 249 -42.40 20.53 23.85
N SER A 250 -41.53 19.75 23.23
CA SER A 250 -40.68 18.73 23.87
C SER A 250 -39.28 19.25 24.25
N GLY A 251 -39.10 20.58 24.22
CA GLY A 251 -37.80 21.23 24.37
C GLY A 251 -36.99 21.24 23.09
#